data_AF-A0A953CUK5-F1
#
_entry.id   AF-A0A953CUK5-F1
#
_cell.length_a   1.000
_cell.length_b   1.000
_cell.length_c   1.000
_cell.angle_alpha   90.00
_cell.angle_beta   90.00
_cell.angle_gamma   90.00
#
_symmetry.space_group_name_H-M   'P 1'
#
loop_
_entity.id
_entity.type
_entity.pdbx_description
1 polymer ?
#
loop_
_entity_poly.entity_id
_entity_poly.type
_entity_poly.pdbx_seq_one_letter_code
_entity_poly.pdbx_strand_id
1 'polypeptide(L)'
;MIDKNNTITSNNEKPAVSIGFNMIIIIATLIFPVIGIAMGFTYYRKNHPDEKRAGKRWLILGIIMLLLNILFINLVAPQKNI
;
A
#
# COMPACT_ATOMS: atom_id res chain seq x y z
N MET A 1 37.58 37.84 23.43
CA MET A 1 36.18 37.72 22.96
C MET A 1 36.13 36.42 22.18
N ILE A 2 35.52 35.37 22.73
CA ILE A 2 35.49 34.04 22.12
C ILE A 2 34.17 33.94 21.36
N ASP A 3 34.24 33.92 20.03
CA ASP A 3 33.08 33.76 19.17
C ASP A 3 32.54 32.34 19.35
N LYS A 4 31.32 32.25 19.89
CA LYS A 4 30.53 31.02 19.96
C LYS A 4 30.20 30.58 18.53
N ASN A 5 31.04 29.75 17.94
CA ASN A 5 30.67 28.85 16.87
C ASN A 5 29.73 27.78 17.46
N ASN A 6 28.47 28.18 17.68
CA ASN A 6 27.36 27.27 17.85
C ASN A 6 27.26 26.47 16.54
N THR A 7 27.96 25.34 16.50
CA THR A 7 27.69 24.22 15.62
C THR A 7 26.27 23.79 15.92
N ILE A 8 25.32 24.45 15.26
CA ILE A 8 23.98 23.93 15.05
C ILE A 8 24.21 22.73 14.14
N THR A 9 24.51 21.60 14.76
CA THR A 9 24.40 20.28 14.15
C THR A 9 22.91 20.09 13.87
N SER A 10 22.45 20.75 12.81
CA SER A 10 21.16 20.47 12.21
C SER A 10 21.31 19.06 11.68
N ASN A 11 20.87 18.11 12.50
CA ASN A 11 20.61 16.74 12.11
C ASN A 11 19.61 16.84 10.95
N ASN A 12 20.14 17.03 9.74
CA ASN A 12 19.40 16.90 8.50
C ASN A 12 19.27 15.40 8.29
N GLU A 13 18.42 14.79 9.12
CA GLU A 13 17.94 13.44 8.92
C GLU A 13 17.13 13.50 7.64
N LYS A 14 17.82 13.37 6.50
CA LYS A 14 17.17 13.33 5.21
C LYS A 14 16.15 12.20 5.29
N PRO A 15 14.86 12.46 5.09
CA PRO A 15 13.84 11.44 5.26
C PRO A 15 14.23 10.22 4.42
N ALA A 16 14.22 9.03 5.04
CA ALA A 16 14.71 7.80 4.43
C ALA A 16 14.04 7.48 3.08
N VAL A 17 12.87 8.06 2.84
CA VAL A 17 12.17 8.07 1.57
C VAL A 17 11.60 9.46 1.27
N SER A 18 11.62 9.87 0.00
CA SER A 18 10.96 11.11 -0.44
C SER A 18 9.46 11.03 -0.20
N ILE A 19 8.84 12.11 0.28
CA ILE A 19 7.38 12.22 0.48
C ILE A 19 6.61 11.80 -0.79
N GLY A 20 7.09 12.21 -1.97
CA GLY A 20 6.44 11.88 -3.24
C GLY A 20 6.47 10.38 -3.54
N PHE A 21 7.56 9.69 -3.21
CA PHE A 21 7.68 8.25 -3.39
C PHE A 21 6.74 7.48 -2.44
N ASN A 22 6.64 7.92 -1.18
CA ASN A 22 5.72 7.34 -0.21
C ASN A 22 4.25 7.47 -0.67
N MET A 23 3.86 8.62 -1.21
CA MET A 23 2.51 8.82 -1.76
C MET A 23 2.20 7.90 -2.93
N ILE A 24 3.14 7.71 -3.86
CA ILE A 24 2.96 6.81 -5.00
C ILE A 24 2.73 5.37 -4.53
N ILE A 25 3.49 4.92 -3.55
CA ILE A 25 3.33 3.57 -2.97
C ILE A 25 1.92 3.41 -2.39
N ILE A 26 1.43 4.39 -1.62
CA ILE A 26 0.09 4.35 -1.02
C ILE A 26 -0.98 4.24 -2.12
N ILE A 27 -0.89 5.09 -3.15
CA ILE A 27 -1.85 5.11 -4.26
C ILE A 27 -1.83 3.79 -5.02
N ALA A 28 -0.65 3.28 -5.36
CA ALA A 28 -0.50 2.02 -6.08
C ALA A 28 -1.08 0.84 -5.28
N THR A 29 -0.84 0.83 -3.96
CA THR A 29 -1.33 -0.20 -3.04
C THR A 29 -2.86 -0.19 -2.94
N LEU A 30 -3.50 0.98 -3.08
CA LEU A 30 -4.96 1.11 -3.12
C LEU A 30 -5.56 0.67 -4.47
N ILE A 31 -4.90 0.99 -5.59
CA ILE A 31 -5.43 0.69 -6.94
C ILE A 31 -5.27 -0.80 -7.29
N PHE A 32 -4.16 -1.43 -6.89
CA PHE A 32 -3.87 -2.82 -7.20
C PHE A 32 -4.99 -3.82 -6.81
N PRO A 33 -5.54 -3.82 -5.57
CA PRO A 33 -6.63 -4.71 -5.19
C PRO A 33 -7.93 -4.43 -5.97
N VAL A 34 -8.20 -3.17 -6.33
CA VAL A 34 -9.37 -2.80 -7.15
C VAL A 34 -9.28 -3.41 -8.54
N ILE A 35 -8.10 -3.33 -9.18
CA ILE A 35 -7.85 -3.99 -10.47
C ILE A 35 -7.97 -5.51 -10.34
N GLY A 36 -7.43 -6.07 -9.25
CA GLY A 36 -7.58 -7.48 -8.86
C GLY A 36 -9.02 -7.97 -8.92
N ILE A 37 -9.91 -7.25 -8.24
CA ILE A 37 -11.33 -7.55 -8.17
C ILE A 37 -12.01 -7.33 -9.52
N ALA A 38 -11.72 -6.24 -10.22
CA ALA A 38 -12.34 -5.91 -11.50
C ALA A 38 -12.02 -6.94 -12.60
N MET A 39 -10.74 -7.30 -12.76
CA MET A 39 -10.34 -8.35 -13.70
C MET A 39 -10.88 -9.71 -13.27
N GLY A 40 -10.83 -10.02 -11.97
CA GLY A 40 -11.40 -11.24 -11.42
C GLY A 40 -12.88 -11.41 -11.77
N PHE A 41 -13.68 -10.36 -11.59
CA PHE A 41 -15.09 -10.34 -11.93
C PHE A 41 -15.34 -10.44 -13.44
N THR A 42 -14.56 -9.71 -14.24
CA THR A 42 -14.68 -9.73 -15.70
C THR A 42 -14.42 -11.12 -16.28
N TYR A 43 -13.36 -11.79 -15.82
CA TYR A 43 -13.02 -13.15 -16.26
C TYR A 43 -13.98 -14.20 -15.68
N TYR A 44 -14.48 -14.00 -14.45
CA TYR A 44 -15.44 -14.93 -13.85
C TYR A 44 -16.78 -14.98 -14.60
N ARG A 45 -17.17 -13.87 -15.24
CA ARG A 45 -18.41 -13.78 -16.01
C ARG A 45 -18.33 -14.45 -17.39
N LYS A 46 -17.15 -14.88 -17.83
CA LYS A 46 -16.97 -15.56 -19.11
C LYS A 46 -17.35 -17.05 -19.02
N ASN A 47 -17.82 -17.60 -20.14
CA ASN A 47 -18.31 -18.99 -20.22
C ASN A 47 -17.19 -20.03 -20.40
N HIS A 48 -15.99 -19.62 -20.82
CA HIS A 48 -14.87 -20.55 -20.95
C HIS A 48 -14.33 -20.98 -19.58
N PRO A 49 -14.12 -22.29 -19.36
CA PRO A 49 -13.69 -22.82 -18.07
C PRO A 49 -12.33 -22.30 -17.61
N ASP A 50 -11.41 -22.04 -18.55
CA ASP A 50 -10.06 -21.55 -18.24
C ASP A 50 -10.06 -20.07 -17.82
N GLU A 51 -10.82 -19.24 -18.52
CA GLU A 51 -11.01 -17.83 -18.17
C GLU A 51 -11.71 -17.71 -16.81
N LYS A 52 -12.70 -18.56 -16.53
CA LYS A 52 -13.41 -18.56 -15.24
C LYS A 52 -12.52 -18.98 -14.07
N ARG A 53 -11.60 -19.93 -14.29
CA ARG A 53 -10.58 -20.32 -13.31
C ARG A 53 -9.59 -19.19 -13.05
N ALA A 54 -9.12 -18.52 -14.10
CA ALA A 54 -8.27 -17.33 -13.96
C ALA A 54 -8.99 -16.23 -13.18
N GLY A 55 -10.26 -15.96 -13.51
CA GLY A 55 -11.10 -14.99 -12.83
C GLY A 55 -11.28 -15.29 -11.34
N LYS A 56 -11.56 -16.55 -10.97
CA LYS A 56 -11.62 -16.96 -9.55
C LYS A 56 -10.31 -16.68 -8.81
N ARG A 57 -9.16 -17.03 -9.41
CA ARG A 57 -7.84 -16.81 -8.80
C ARG A 57 -7.54 -15.33 -8.64
N TRP A 58 -7.82 -14.53 -9.66
CA TRP A 58 -7.65 -13.07 -9.63
C TRP A 58 -8.56 -12.39 -8.61
N LEU A 59 -9.81 -12.85 -8.51
CA LEU A 59 -10.76 -12.35 -7.52
C LEU A 59 -10.30 -12.69 -6.09
N ILE A 60 -9.86 -13.94 -5.86
CA ILE A 60 -9.27 -14.36 -4.58
C ILE A 60 -8.06 -13.48 -4.23
N LEU A 61 -7.17 -13.23 -5.19
CA LEU A 61 -5.96 -12.45 -4.97
C LEU A 61 -6.28 -11.00 -4.59
N GLY A 62 -7.21 -10.37 -5.30
CA GLY A 62 -7.65 -9.00 -5.00
C GLY A 62 -8.29 -8.88 -3.61
N ILE A 63 -9.15 -9.83 -3.25
CA ILE A 63 -9.80 -9.87 -1.91
C ILE A 63 -8.76 -10.09 -0.80
N ILE A 64 -7.84 -11.04 -0.98
CA ILE A 64 -6.78 -11.31 0.01
C ILE A 64 -5.90 -10.07 0.19
N MET A 65 -5.49 -9.41 -0.89
CA MET A 65 -4.67 -8.19 -0.78
C MET A 65 -5.40 -7.01 -0.13
N LEU A 66 -6.71 -6.90 -0.34
CA LEU A 66 -7.53 -5.92 0.36
C LEU A 66 -7.56 -6.21 1.87
N LEU A 67 -7.83 -7.46 2.25
CA LEU A 67 -7.87 -7.87 3.65
C LEU A 67 -6.52 -7.70 4.35
N LEU A 68 -5.42 -8.06 3.68
CA LEU A 68 -4.07 -7.84 4.20
C LEU A 68 -3.78 -6.37 4.40
N ASN A 69 -4.18 -5.48 3.49
CA ASN A 69 -4.03 -4.04 3.67
C ASN A 69 -4.77 -3.53 4.91
N ILE A 70 -6.04 -3.91 5.07
CA ILE A 70 -6.85 -3.54 6.24
C ILE A 70 -6.22 -4.07 7.53
N LEU A 71 -5.82 -5.34 7.53
CA LEU A 71 -5.17 -5.96 8.68
C LEU A 71 -3.85 -5.28 9.02
N PHE A 72 -3.04 -4.94 8.02
CA PHE A 72 -1.75 -4.27 8.20
C PHE A 72 -1.94 -2.87 8.77
N ILE A 73 -2.91 -2.11 8.25
CA ILE A 73 -3.27 -0.79 8.80
C ILE A 73 -3.73 -0.94 10.25
N ASN A 74 -4.56 -1.92 10.57
CA ASN A 74 -5.07 -2.13 11.92
C ASN A 74 -3.98 -2.60 12.91
N LEU A 75 -3.02 -3.41 12.44
CA LEU A 75 -1.90 -3.91 13.27
C LEU A 75 -0.80 -2.85 13.47
N VAL A 76 -0.51 -2.07 12.43
CA VAL A 76 0.58 -1.07 12.45
C VAL A 76 0.11 0.27 12.98
N ALA A 77 -1.17 0.62 12.89
CA ALA A 77 -1.69 1.79 13.61
C ALA A 77 -1.68 1.46 15.11
N PRO A 78 -0.76 2.01 15.92
CA PRO A 78 -0.87 1.85 17.36
C PRO A 78 -2.22 2.45 17.75
N GLN A 79 -3.03 1.68 18.47
CA GLN A 79 -4.23 2.18 19.13
C GLN A 79 -3.80 3.37 19.98
N LYS A 80 -4.03 4.60 19.49
CA LYS A 80 -3.96 5.79 20.32
C LYS A 80 -5.19 5.70 21.20
N ASN A 81 -5.11 4.91 22.27
CA ASN A 81 -6.10 4.88 23.33
C ASN A 81 -6.27 6.32 23.80
N ILE A 82 -7.45 6.87 23.52
CA ILE A 82 -7.94 8.13 24.08
C ILE A 82 -8.37 7.83 25.52
#